data_AF-A0A961NPE6-F1
#
_entry.id   AF-A0A961NPE6-F1
#
_cell.length_a   1.000
_cell.length_b   1.000
_cell.length_c   1.000
_cell.angle_alpha   90.00
_cell.angle_beta   90.00
_cell.angle_gamma   90.00
#
_symmetry.space_group_name_H-M   'P 1'
#
loop_
_entity.id
_entity.type
_entity.pdbx_description
1 polymer ?
#
loop_
_entity_poly.entity_id
_entity_poly.type
_entity_poly.pdbx_seq_one_letter_code
_entity_poly.pdbx_strand_id
1 'polypeptide(L)'
;MHGGLDLVEEIDRRIVSASGLPKAEKWDLLTILDIYTGMHNRDRAAGLRERRKQLMIESPIYQDILDEGLQKGIEKGLRQGLEQGRAEGEAAGIRKGKLDAAKAMLARGIDMDTVVEITGLDRESIQQ
;
A
#
# COMPACT_ATOMS: atom_id res chain seq x y z
N MET A 1 25.63 34.36 5.63
CA MET A 1 24.63 34.73 6.67
C MET A 1 24.16 33.44 7.33
N HIS A 2 24.45 33.22 8.62
CA HIS A 2 24.11 31.98 9.34
C HIS A 2 22.90 32.12 10.28
N GLY A 3 22.45 33.34 10.61
CA GLY A 3 21.38 33.59 11.59
C GLY A 3 19.93 33.43 11.09
N GLY A 4 19.70 33.29 9.77
CA GLY A 4 18.34 33.08 9.26
C GLY A 4 17.75 31.70 9.58
N LEU A 5 18.61 30.74 9.94
CA LEU A 5 18.24 29.36 10.22
C LEU A 5 17.67 29.18 11.62
N ASP A 6 18.32 29.79 12.62
CA ASP A 6 17.84 29.78 14.01
C ASP A 6 16.48 30.48 14.13
N LEU A 7 16.25 31.48 13.27
CA LEU A 7 15.02 32.25 13.22
C LEU A 7 13.83 31.41 12.73
N VAL A 8 14.01 30.53 11.75
CA VAL A 8 12.92 29.66 11.25
C VAL A 8 12.44 28.71 12.33
N GLU A 9 13.35 28.09 13.07
CA GLU A 9 13.00 27.21 14.18
C GLU A 9 12.35 27.96 15.35
N GLU A 10 12.81 29.18 15.63
CA GLU A 10 12.19 30.03 16.64
C GLU A 10 10.76 30.41 16.25
N ILE A 11 10.55 30.84 15.00
CA ILE A 11 9.21 31.21 14.49
C ILE A 11 8.27 30.00 14.54
N ASP A 12 8.72 28.84 14.06
CA ASP A 12 7.96 27.60 14.11
C ASP A 12 7.54 27.24 15.55
N ARG A 13 8.48 27.24 16.50
CA ARG A 13 8.18 27.00 17.93
C ARG A 13 7.14 27.98 18.46
N ARG A 14 7.27 29.27 18.13
CA ARG A 14 6.36 30.32 18.59
C ARG A 14 4.96 30.18 18.01
N ILE A 15 4.83 29.81 16.74
CA ILE A 15 3.52 29.56 16.10
C ILE A 15 2.82 28.39 16.80
N VAL A 16 3.54 27.28 17.02
CA VAL A 16 2.98 26.09 17.68
C VAL A 16 2.56 26.41 19.11
N SER A 17 3.41 27.08 19.89
CA SER A 17 3.18 27.35 21.32
C SER A 17 2.21 28.51 21.60
N ALA A 18 1.81 29.30 20.61
CA ALA A 18 0.96 30.47 20.83
C ALA A 18 -0.46 30.07 21.27
N SER A 19 -0.79 30.24 22.55
CA SER A 19 -2.11 29.87 23.10
C SER A 19 -3.27 30.74 22.59
N GLY A 20 -2.99 31.99 22.20
CA GLY A 20 -4.00 32.92 21.70
C GLY A 20 -4.31 32.83 20.19
N LEU A 21 -3.62 31.96 19.46
CA LEU A 21 -3.79 31.79 18.02
C LEU A 21 -4.73 30.61 17.72
N PRO A 22 -5.84 30.81 16.98
CA PRO A 22 -6.69 29.74 16.50
C PRO A 22 -5.90 28.69 15.71
N LYS A 23 -6.36 27.43 15.77
CA LYS A 23 -5.70 26.32 15.05
C LYS A 23 -5.56 26.66 13.56
N ALA A 24 -6.62 27.09 12.88
CA ALA A 24 -6.57 27.42 11.45
C ALA A 24 -5.49 28.46 11.10
N GLU A 25 -5.32 29.50 11.92
CA GLU A 25 -4.31 30.54 11.69
C GLU A 25 -2.88 30.02 11.90
N LYS A 26 -2.66 29.15 12.89
CA LYS A 26 -1.36 28.47 13.05
C LYS A 26 -0.99 27.67 11.82
N TRP A 27 -1.97 27.04 11.18
CA TRP A 27 -1.75 26.24 9.98
C TRP A 27 -1.35 27.09 8.78
N ASP A 28 -2.02 28.22 8.56
CA ASP A 28 -1.68 29.13 7.47
C ASP A 28 -0.24 29.64 7.65
N LEU A 29 0.12 30.04 8.87
CA LEU A 29 1.47 30.53 9.19
C LEU A 29 2.54 29.44 9.01
N LEU A 30 2.29 28.21 9.45
CA LEU A 30 3.22 27.08 9.25
C LEU A 30 3.31 26.66 7.78
N THR A 31 2.24 26.85 7.02
CA THR A 31 2.23 26.60 5.56
C THR A 31 3.13 27.61 4.85
N ILE A 32 2.97 28.89 5.17
CA ILE A 32 3.81 29.96 4.64
C ILE A 32 5.28 29.74 5.02
N LEU A 33 5.56 29.42 6.29
CA LEU A 33 6.93 29.22 6.78
C LEU A 33 7.64 28.05 6.06
N ASP A 34 6.96 26.94 5.85
CA ASP A 34 7.52 25.77 5.14
C ASP A 34 7.73 26.04 3.65
N ILE A 35 6.80 26.73 2.98
CA ILE A 35 6.99 27.14 1.58
C ILE A 35 8.24 28.01 1.48
N TYR A 36 8.34 29.03 2.34
CA TYR A 36 9.49 29.94 2.37
C TYR A 36 10.80 29.21 2.68
N THR A 37 10.79 28.32 3.68
CA THR A 37 11.96 27.53 4.06
C THR A 37 12.37 26.57 2.94
N GLY A 38 11.40 25.89 2.31
CA GLY A 38 11.62 24.97 1.20
C GLY A 38 12.14 25.63 -0.07
N MET A 39 11.84 26.92 -0.29
CA MET A 39 12.41 27.72 -1.38
C MET A 39 13.90 28.02 -1.19
N HIS A 40 14.41 28.02 0.05
CA HIS A 40 15.82 28.28 0.35
C HIS A 40 16.62 27.01 0.68
N ASN A 41 16.00 25.99 1.29
CA ASN A 41 16.67 24.77 1.69
C ASN A 41 15.69 23.59 1.83
N ARG A 42 15.72 22.66 0.86
CA ARG A 42 14.78 21.52 0.79
C ARG A 42 14.93 20.50 1.93
N ASP A 43 16.15 20.30 2.42
CA ASP A 43 16.43 19.36 3.51
C ASP A 43 15.89 19.88 4.85
N ARG A 44 15.96 21.19 5.08
CA ARG A 44 15.44 21.83 6.31
C ARG A 44 13.92 21.88 6.39
N ALA A 45 13.23 21.92 5.25
CA ALA A 45 11.78 21.79 5.23
C ALA A 45 11.28 20.44 5.80
N ALA A 46 12.14 19.41 5.87
CA ALA A 46 11.74 18.10 6.41
C ALA A 46 11.30 18.14 7.88
N GLY A 47 11.98 18.93 8.73
CA GLY A 47 11.65 19.04 10.15
C GLY A 47 10.31 19.76 10.41
N LEU A 48 9.98 20.75 9.57
CA LEU A 48 8.71 21.48 9.63
C LEU A 48 7.53 20.62 9.16
N ARG A 49 7.75 19.76 8.16
CA ARG A 49 6.73 18.82 7.66
C ARG A 49 6.23 17.87 8.74
N GLU A 50 7.10 17.35 9.60
CA GLU A 50 6.69 16.41 10.67
C GLU A 50 5.84 17.10 11.74
N ARG A 51 6.20 18.33 12.13
CA ARG A 51 5.40 19.10 13.10
C ARG A 51 4.06 19.53 12.53
N ARG A 52 4.00 19.90 11.24
CA ARG A 52 2.73 20.10 10.54
C ARG A 52 1.88 18.84 10.55
N LYS A 53 2.47 17.68 10.26
CA LYS A 53 1.75 16.40 10.23
C LYS A 53 1.06 16.13 11.57
N GLN A 54 1.71 16.42 12.70
CA GLN A 54 1.12 16.27 14.03
C GLN A 54 -0.10 17.18 14.24
N LEU A 55 0.00 18.45 13.88
CA LEU A 55 -1.15 19.36 13.92
C LEU A 55 -2.27 18.92 12.96
N MET A 56 -1.88 18.31 11.84
CA MET A 56 -2.78 17.86 10.78
C MET A 56 -3.58 16.63 11.14
N ILE A 57 -2.98 15.71 11.90
CA ILE A 57 -3.68 14.53 12.41
C ILE A 57 -4.92 14.90 13.23
N GLU A 58 -4.93 16.04 13.92
CA GLU A 58 -6.09 16.46 14.70
C GLU A 58 -7.20 17.17 13.89
N SER A 59 -6.99 17.41 12.58
CA SER A 59 -8.00 18.05 11.73
C SER A 59 -9.07 17.06 11.29
N PRO A 60 -10.37 17.41 11.35
CA PRO A 60 -11.45 16.57 10.82
C PRO A 60 -11.22 16.18 9.35
N ILE A 61 -10.78 17.13 8.52
CA ILE A 61 -10.50 16.91 7.09
C ILE A 61 -9.40 15.85 6.90
N TYR A 62 -8.39 15.83 7.77
CA TYR A 62 -7.33 14.83 7.67
C TYR A 62 -7.83 13.43 8.02
N GLN A 63 -8.70 13.31 9.02
CA GLN A 63 -9.32 12.03 9.37
C GLN A 63 -10.18 11.51 8.21
N ASP A 64 -10.98 12.37 7.58
CA ASP A 64 -11.77 11.99 6.39
C ASP A 64 -10.87 11.47 5.25
N ILE A 65 -9.78 12.19 4.94
CA ILE A 65 -8.80 11.78 3.92
C ILE A 65 -8.14 10.45 4.29
N LEU A 66 -7.79 10.26 5.56
CA LEU A 66 -7.18 9.03 6.05
C LEU A 66 -8.13 7.85 5.93
N ASP A 67 -9.39 8.04 6.32
CA ASP A 67 -10.43 7.01 6.24
C ASP A 67 -10.72 6.64 4.80
N GLU A 68 -10.87 7.61 3.89
CA GLU A 68 -10.99 7.35 2.45
C GLU A 68 -9.80 6.57 1.90
N GLY A 69 -8.58 6.96 2.30
CA GLY A 69 -7.35 6.29 1.89
C GLY A 69 -7.29 4.85 2.37
N LEU A 70 -7.68 4.61 3.62
CA LEU A 70 -7.73 3.29 4.23
C LEU A 70 -8.79 2.41 3.56
N GLN A 71 -9.99 2.94 3.32
CA GLN A 71 -11.06 2.23 2.63
C GLN A 71 -10.64 1.82 1.21
N LYS A 72 -10.10 2.76 0.42
CA LYS A 72 -9.60 2.48 -0.94
C LYS A 72 -8.47 1.44 -0.92
N GLY A 73 -7.58 1.53 0.08
CA GLY A 73 -6.49 0.57 0.29
C GLY A 73 -7.00 -0.84 0.58
N ILE A 74 -7.94 -0.97 1.52
CA ILE A 74 -8.57 -2.24 1.89
C ILE A 74 -9.31 -2.84 0.70
N GLU A 75 -10.14 -2.04 0.01
CA GLU A 75 -10.92 -2.49 -1.15
C GLU A 75 -10.00 -3.03 -2.25
N LYS A 76 -8.94 -2.28 -2.59
CA LYS A 76 -7.97 -2.68 -3.61
C LYS A 76 -7.25 -3.97 -3.20
N GLY A 77 -6.77 -4.04 -1.95
CA GLY A 77 -6.06 -5.21 -1.43
C GLY A 77 -6.94 -6.46 -1.42
N LEU A 78 -8.19 -6.33 -0.96
CA LEU A 78 -9.15 -7.43 -0.94
C LEU A 78 -9.49 -7.92 -2.35
N ARG A 79 -9.76 -7.01 -3.28
CA ARG A 79 -10.05 -7.37 -4.67
C ARG A 79 -8.89 -8.12 -5.32
N GLN A 80 -7.66 -7.62 -5.16
CA GLN A 80 -6.47 -8.26 -5.71
C GLN A 80 -6.25 -9.65 -5.08
N GLY A 81 -6.38 -9.76 -3.75
CA GLY A 81 -6.25 -11.04 -3.05
C GLY A 81 -7.29 -12.07 -3.46
N LEU A 82 -8.56 -11.65 -3.63
CA LEU A 82 -9.63 -12.53 -4.09
C LEU A 82 -9.43 -12.99 -5.52
N GLU A 83 -9.03 -12.10 -6.42
CA GLU A 83 -8.79 -12.44 -7.83
C GLU A 83 -7.63 -13.42 -7.98
N GLN A 84 -6.51 -13.16 -7.30
CA GLN A 84 -5.35 -14.04 -7.28
C GLN A 84 -5.70 -15.40 -6.66
N GLY A 85 -6.34 -15.40 -5.48
CA GLY A 85 -6.72 -16.64 -4.80
C GLY A 85 -7.70 -17.48 -5.62
N ARG A 86 -8.65 -16.84 -6.34
CA ARG A 86 -9.56 -17.53 -7.25
C ARG A 86 -8.82 -18.16 -8.42
N ALA A 87 -7.90 -17.44 -9.06
CA ALA A 87 -7.14 -17.93 -10.20
C ALA A 87 -6.21 -19.09 -9.80
N GLU A 88 -5.50 -18.97 -8.67
CA GLU A 88 -4.65 -20.04 -8.14
C GLU A 88 -5.47 -21.28 -7.76
N GLY A 89 -6.61 -21.08 -7.09
CA GLY A 89 -7.53 -22.16 -6.72
C GLY A 89 -8.11 -22.89 -7.93
N GLU A 90 -8.50 -22.15 -8.98
CA GLU A 90 -9.01 -22.72 -10.23
C GLU A 90 -7.92 -23.53 -10.95
N ALA A 91 -6.71 -23.00 -11.09
CA ALA A 91 -5.59 -23.70 -11.71
C ALA A 91 -5.19 -24.97 -10.93
N ALA A 92 -5.13 -24.89 -9.59
CA ALA A 92 -4.85 -26.04 -8.73
C ALA A 92 -5.95 -27.10 -8.86
N GLY A 93 -7.22 -26.68 -8.89
CA GLY A 93 -8.37 -27.56 -9.09
C GLY A 93 -8.34 -28.29 -10.43
N ILE A 94 -8.08 -27.56 -11.53
CA ILE A 94 -7.93 -28.14 -12.87
C ILE A 94 -6.80 -29.16 -12.90
N ARG A 95 -5.62 -28.79 -12.35
CA ARG A 95 -4.46 -29.70 -12.32
C ARG A 95 -4.77 -30.97 -11.52
N LYS A 96 -5.38 -30.84 -10.34
CA LYS A 96 -5.80 -31.98 -9.53
C LYS A 96 -6.80 -32.87 -10.26
N GLY A 97 -7.83 -32.28 -10.88
CA GLY A 97 -8.82 -33.02 -11.65
C GLY A 97 -8.21 -33.78 -12.83
N LYS A 98 -7.25 -33.18 -13.55
CA LYS A 98 -6.49 -33.87 -14.60
C LYS A 98 -5.68 -35.05 -14.06
N LEU A 99 -5.02 -34.90 -12.92
CA LEU A 99 -4.25 -35.97 -12.28
C LEU A 99 -5.15 -37.12 -11.82
N ASP A 100 -6.28 -36.81 -11.17
CA ASP A 100 -7.24 -37.81 -10.72
C ASP A 100 -7.82 -38.59 -11.92
N ALA A 101 -8.13 -37.90 -13.03
CA ALA A 101 -8.56 -38.52 -14.27
C ALA A 101 -7.46 -39.41 -14.88
N ALA A 102 -6.22 -38.93 -14.96
CA ALA A 102 -5.08 -39.70 -15.47
C ALA A 102 -4.89 -41.01 -14.69
N LYS A 103 -4.92 -40.95 -13.35
CA LYS A 103 -4.80 -42.11 -12.47
C LYS A 103 -5.94 -43.11 -12.69
N ALA A 104 -7.18 -42.62 -12.85
CA ALA A 104 -8.34 -43.45 -13.14
C ALA A 104 -8.26 -44.13 -14.52
N MET A 105 -7.73 -43.44 -15.54
CA MET A 105 -7.52 -44.00 -16.88
C MET A 105 -6.49 -45.13 -16.87
N LEU A 106 -5.34 -44.91 -16.22
CA LEU A 106 -4.30 -45.94 -16.04
C LEU A 106 -4.84 -47.16 -15.29
N ALA A 107 -5.63 -46.96 -14.23
CA ALA A 107 -6.25 -48.04 -13.48
C ALA A 107 -7.25 -48.87 -14.32
N ARG A 108 -7.80 -48.28 -15.39
CA ARG A 108 -8.67 -48.97 -16.37
C ARG A 108 -7.89 -49.62 -17.52
N GLY A 109 -6.55 -49.57 -17.49
CA GLY A 109 -5.70 -50.19 -18.50
C GLY A 109 -5.50 -49.35 -19.76
N ILE A 110 -5.83 -48.05 -19.73
CA ILE A 110 -5.43 -47.13 -20.81
C ILE A 110 -3.91 -46.92 -20.71
N ASP A 111 -3.21 -46.97 -21.84
CA ASP A 111 -1.76 -46.86 -21.86
C ASP A 111 -1.28 -45.42 -21.55
N MET A 112 -0.05 -45.31 -21.07
CA MET A 112 0.53 -44.04 -20.61
C MET A 112 0.66 -43.00 -21.73
N ASP A 113 0.93 -43.39 -22.97
CA ASP A 113 1.05 -42.45 -24.10
C ASP A 113 -0.29 -41.79 -24.39
N THR A 114 -1.36 -42.59 -24.46
CA THR A 114 -2.74 -42.10 -24.63
C THR A 114 -3.18 -41.20 -23.48
N VAL A 115 -2.83 -41.53 -22.22
CA VAL A 115 -3.18 -40.69 -21.06
C VAL A 115 -2.46 -39.33 -21.10
N VAL A 116 -1.18 -39.31 -21.46
CA VAL A 116 -0.41 -38.07 -21.64
C VAL A 116 -1.04 -37.19 -22.71
N GLU A 117 -1.42 -37.77 -23.86
CA GLU A 117 -2.09 -37.07 -24.95
C GLU A 117 -3.43 -36.46 -24.52
N ILE A 118 -4.30 -37.24 -23.86
CA ILE A 118 -5.65 -36.80 -23.46
C ILE A 118 -5.61 -35.74 -22.36
N THR A 119 -4.76 -35.93 -21.36
CA THR A 119 -4.74 -35.06 -20.17
C THR A 119 -3.86 -33.82 -20.36
N GLY A 120 -2.90 -33.90 -21.29
CA GLY A 120 -1.87 -32.89 -21.51
C GLY A 120 -0.91 -32.75 -20.33
N LEU A 121 -0.82 -33.76 -19.47
CA LEU A 121 0.13 -33.85 -18.37
C LEU A 121 1.38 -34.61 -18.83
N ASP A 122 2.56 -34.20 -18.36
CA ASP A 122 3.77 -34.99 -18.57
C ASP A 122 3.77 -36.28 -17.71
N ARG A 123 4.59 -37.26 -18.12
CA ARG A 123 4.68 -38.57 -17.44
C ARG A 123 5.11 -38.44 -15.98
N GLU A 124 6.03 -37.52 -15.70
CA GLU A 124 6.56 -37.30 -14.35
C GLU A 124 5.46 -36.80 -13.40
N SER A 125 4.64 -35.85 -13.86
CA SER A 125 3.49 -35.31 -13.12
C SER A 125 2.46 -36.39 -12.81
N ILE A 126 2.22 -37.35 -13.71
CA ILE A 126 1.27 -38.44 -13.51
C ILE A 126 1.81 -39.48 -12.52
N GLN A 127 3.13 -39.69 -12.50
CA GLN A 127 3.81 -40.67 -11.65
C GLN A 127 4.09 -40.20 -10.23
N GLN A 128 3.96 -38.89 -9.95
CA GLN A 128 3.94 -38.33 -8.59
C GLN A 128 2.63 -38.64 -7.83
#